data_AF-A0A134A9D2-F1
#
_entry.id   AF-A0A134A9D2-F1
#
_cell.length_a   1.000
_cell.length_b   1.000
_cell.length_c   1.000
_cell.angle_alpha   90.00
_cell.angle_beta   90.00
_cell.angle_gamma   90.00
#
_symmetry.space_group_name_H-M   'P 1'
#
loop_
_entity.id
_entity.type
_entity.pdbx_description
1 polymer ?
#
loop_
_entity_poly.entity_id
_entity_poly.type
_entity_poly.pdbx_seq_one_letter_code
_entity_poly.pdbx_strand_id
1 'polypeptide(L)'
;MGKKIKKAVIILCFGILISCSSVGKRVVPNSAVVSRDTVVNNSIVEVNRKFNEEIESQNVGLYKKGFRNWKVILYGKQAYYQVFVTEDGKIVSSERFDYK
;
A
#
# COMPACT_ATOMS: atom_id res chain seq x y z
N MET A 1 7.88 45.65 23.92
CA MET A 1 8.31 44.83 22.76
C MET A 1 8.07 43.32 22.91
N GLY A 2 8.20 42.72 24.11
CA GLY A 2 8.12 41.26 24.29
C GLY A 2 6.76 40.57 24.06
N LYS A 3 5.61 41.21 24.34
CA LYS A 3 4.28 40.59 24.14
C LYS A 3 3.94 40.33 22.66
N LYS A 4 4.38 41.20 21.74
CA LYS A 4 4.13 41.06 20.29
C LYS A 4 4.94 39.91 19.70
N ILE A 5 6.20 39.75 20.13
CA ILE A 5 7.08 38.63 19.75
C ILE A 5 6.50 37.31 20.25
N LYS A 6 6.03 37.25 21.51
CA LYS A 6 5.41 36.04 22.08
C LYS A 6 4.16 35.61 21.30
N LYS A 7 3.31 36.56 20.88
CA LYS A 7 2.11 36.29 20.06
C LYS A 7 2.48 35.79 18.65
N ALA A 8 3.51 36.39 18.04
CA ALA A 8 3.99 35.99 16.71
C ALA A 8 4.58 34.57 16.73
N VAL A 9 5.36 34.21 17.76
CA VAL A 9 5.91 32.86 17.93
C VAL A 9 4.80 31.84 18.09
N ILE A 10 3.77 32.13 18.90
CA ILE A 10 2.62 31.22 19.07
C ILE A 10 1.89 30.97 17.74
N ILE A 11 1.62 32.03 16.96
CA ILE A 11 0.95 31.91 15.66
C ILE A 11 1.81 31.11 14.67
N LEU A 12 3.13 31.31 14.66
CA LEU A 12 4.05 30.54 13.82
C LEU A 12 4.06 29.05 14.19
N CYS A 13 4.07 28.73 15.49
CA CYS A 13 3.99 27.35 15.98
C CYS A 13 2.67 26.68 15.57
N PHE A 14 1.53 27.38 15.64
CA PHE A 14 0.25 26.83 15.17
C PHE A 14 0.16 26.73 13.65
N GLY A 15 0.84 27.59 12.89
CA GLY A 15 0.92 27.50 11.43
C GLY A 15 1.65 26.24 10.93
N ILE A 16 2.66 25.76 11.68
CA ILE A 16 3.38 24.51 11.38
C ILE A 16 2.52 23.27 11.76
N LEU A 17 1.63 23.41 12.75
CA LEU A 17 0.74 22.33 13.20
C LEU A 17 -0.42 22.04 12.25
N ILE A 18 -0.69 22.92 11.26
CA ILE A 18 -1.57 22.61 10.12
C ILE A 18 -0.80 21.74 9.12
N SER A 19 -0.31 20.62 9.62
CA SER A 19 0.41 19.61 8.87
C SER A 19 -0.53 19.01 7.84
N CYS A 20 -0.31 19.40 6.59
CA CYS A 20 -0.88 18.82 5.40
C CYS A 20 -0.69 17.30 5.47
N SER A 21 -1.77 16.56 5.72
CA SER A 21 -1.82 15.13 5.45
C SER A 21 -1.61 14.96 3.95
N SER A 22 -0.36 14.93 3.50
CA SER A 22 0.01 14.73 2.11
C SER A 22 -0.33 13.28 1.76
N VAL A 23 -1.57 13.07 1.34
CA VAL A 23 -1.92 11.93 0.52
C VAL A 23 -1.09 12.11 -0.75
N GLY A 24 -0.13 11.21 -0.99
CA GLY A 24 0.76 11.30 -2.16
C GLY A 24 -0.04 11.55 -3.43
N LYS A 25 0.55 12.12 -4.49
CA LYS A 25 -0.20 12.29 -5.75
C LYS A 25 -0.27 10.96 -6.49
N ARG A 26 -1.44 10.66 -7.07
CA ARG A 26 -1.60 9.52 -7.99
C ARG A 26 -0.69 9.71 -9.21
N VAL A 27 0.09 8.69 -9.53
CA VAL A 27 1.00 8.67 -10.69
C VAL A 27 0.39 7.90 -11.87
N VAL A 28 -0.52 6.96 -11.59
CA VAL A 28 -1.20 6.13 -12.60
C VAL A 28 -2.48 6.84 -13.09
N PRO A 29 -2.71 7.00 -14.41
CA PRO A 29 -3.97 7.55 -14.93
C PRO A 29 -5.18 6.74 -14.47
N ASN A 30 -6.31 7.39 -14.20
CA ASN A 30 -7.53 6.71 -13.74
C ASN A 30 -7.99 5.59 -14.68
N SER A 31 -7.82 5.74 -15.99
CA SER A 31 -8.16 4.73 -17.01
C SER A 31 -7.27 3.47 -16.96
N ALA A 32 -6.09 3.56 -16.35
CA ALA A 32 -5.15 2.47 -16.21
C ALA A 32 -5.25 1.77 -14.86
N VAL A 33 -6.07 2.27 -13.93
CA VAL A 33 -6.26 1.65 -12.62
C VAL A 33 -7.03 0.35 -12.79
N VAL A 34 -6.42 -0.77 -12.39
CA VAL A 34 -7.05 -2.09 -12.50
C VAL A 34 -8.00 -2.36 -11.34
N SER A 35 -8.91 -3.31 -11.55
CA SER A 35 -9.86 -3.74 -10.52
C SER A 35 -9.16 -4.44 -9.35
N ARG A 36 -9.87 -4.54 -8.22
CA ARG A 36 -9.44 -5.33 -7.07
C ARG A 36 -9.15 -6.78 -7.45
N ASP A 37 -10.04 -7.38 -8.23
CA ASP A 37 -9.95 -8.80 -8.61
C ASP A 37 -8.75 -9.05 -9.51
N THR A 38 -8.43 -8.11 -10.40
CA THR A 38 -7.20 -8.14 -11.20
C THR A 38 -5.95 -8.14 -10.32
N VAL A 39 -5.89 -7.28 -9.29
CA VAL A 39 -4.76 -7.23 -8.35
C VAL A 39 -4.59 -8.55 -7.60
N VAL A 40 -5.70 -9.13 -7.12
CA VAL A 40 -5.71 -10.41 -6.42
C VAL A 40 -5.24 -11.54 -7.34
N ASN A 41 -5.81 -11.65 -8.53
CA ASN A 41 -5.46 -12.70 -9.50
C ASN A 41 -4.00 -12.62 -9.92
N ASN A 42 -3.49 -11.42 -10.25
CA ASN A 42 -2.07 -11.25 -10.59
C ASN A 42 -1.15 -11.70 -9.44
N SER A 43 -1.57 -11.47 -8.19
CA SER A 43 -0.79 -11.85 -7.01
C SER A 43 -0.82 -13.37 -6.75
N ILE A 44 -1.96 -14.03 -6.96
CA ILE A 44 -2.08 -15.49 -6.87
C ILE A 44 -1.20 -16.15 -7.94
N VAL A 45 -1.27 -15.66 -9.18
CA VAL A 45 -0.43 -16.15 -10.28
C VAL A 45 1.05 -15.95 -9.99
N GLU A 46 1.45 -14.81 -9.42
CA GLU A 46 2.83 -14.57 -9.01
C GLU A 46 3.32 -15.54 -7.92
N VAL A 47 2.50 -15.80 -6.90
CA VAL A 47 2.86 -16.75 -5.83
C VAL A 47 2.99 -18.17 -6.37
N ASN A 48 2.04 -18.61 -7.21
CA ASN A 48 2.10 -19.91 -7.85
C ASN A 48 3.37 -20.04 -8.71
N ARG A 49 3.64 -19.06 -9.58
CA ARG A 49 4.79 -19.07 -10.49
C ARG A 49 6.13 -19.02 -9.77
N LYS A 50 6.25 -18.21 -8.70
CA LYS A 50 7.53 -17.95 -8.03
C LYS A 50 7.83 -18.92 -6.90
N PHE A 51 6.81 -19.34 -6.16
CA PHE A 51 6.97 -20.16 -4.96
C PHE A 51 6.35 -21.56 -5.09
N ASN A 52 5.74 -21.87 -6.24
CA ASN A 52 5.11 -23.16 -6.53
C ASN A 52 4.03 -23.53 -5.49
N GLU A 53 3.26 -22.54 -5.03
CA GLU A 53 2.16 -22.75 -4.10
C GLU A 53 0.85 -22.19 -4.65
N GLU A 54 -0.20 -23.00 -4.59
CA GLU A 54 -1.55 -22.61 -4.98
C GLU A 54 -2.29 -21.96 -3.80
N ILE A 55 -2.87 -20.79 -4.06
CA ILE A 55 -3.61 -20.02 -3.06
C ILE A 55 -5.06 -19.89 -3.50
N GLU A 56 -5.98 -20.25 -2.62
CA GLU A 56 -7.40 -20.05 -2.87
C GLU A 56 -7.76 -18.56 -2.75
N SER A 57 -8.63 -18.07 -3.64
CA SER A 57 -8.99 -16.64 -3.71
C SER A 57 -9.57 -16.06 -2.42
N GLN A 58 -10.20 -16.89 -1.60
CA GLN A 58 -10.72 -16.53 -0.26
C GLN A 58 -9.62 -16.27 0.78
N ASN A 59 -8.41 -16.80 0.58
CA ASN A 59 -7.29 -16.73 1.54
C ASN A 59 -6.37 -15.53 1.25
N VAL A 60 -6.97 -14.38 0.95
CA VAL A 60 -6.26 -13.17 0.53
C VAL A 60 -6.67 -11.94 1.36
N GLY A 61 -5.71 -11.38 2.08
CA GLY A 61 -5.80 -10.06 2.69
C GLY A 61 -5.35 -8.97 1.71
N LEU A 62 -6.09 -7.87 1.63
CA LEU A 62 -5.76 -6.77 0.73
C LEU A 62 -5.72 -5.44 1.46
N TYR A 63 -4.60 -4.72 1.32
CA TYR A 63 -4.38 -3.42 1.93
C TYR A 63 -3.96 -2.38 0.89
N LYS A 64 -4.59 -1.20 0.94
CA LYS A 64 -4.24 -0.04 0.11
C LYS A 64 -4.23 1.23 0.94
N LYS A 65 -3.15 2.01 0.84
CA LYS A 65 -3.01 3.31 1.53
C LYS A 65 -2.92 4.45 0.52
N GLY A 66 -4.05 5.11 0.25
CA GLY A 66 -4.14 6.14 -0.77
C GLY A 66 -3.70 5.63 -2.15
N PHE A 67 -2.86 6.40 -2.85
CA PHE A 67 -2.33 6.03 -4.16
C PHE A 67 -1.01 5.24 -4.11
N ARG A 68 -0.65 4.69 -2.95
CA ARG A 68 0.47 3.75 -2.87
C ARG A 68 0.09 2.41 -3.52
N ASN A 69 1.12 1.60 -3.79
CA ASN A 69 0.97 0.22 -4.20
C ASN A 69 0.05 -0.55 -3.25
N TRP A 70 -0.72 -1.47 -3.83
CA TRP A 70 -1.43 -2.50 -3.09
C TRP A 70 -0.43 -3.39 -2.38
N LYS A 71 -0.73 -3.73 -1.13
CA LYS A 71 -0.10 -4.82 -0.40
C LYS A 71 -1.11 -5.96 -0.33
N VAL A 72 -0.79 -7.06 -0.97
CA VAL A 72 -1.59 -8.29 -0.99
C VAL A 72 -0.91 -9.30 -0.07
N ILE A 73 -1.66 -9.88 0.86
CA ILE A 73 -1.18 -10.93 1.76
C ILE A 73 -1.91 -12.21 1.38
N LEU A 74 -1.18 -13.24 0.97
CA LEU A 74 -1.74 -14.51 0.50
C LEU A 74 -1.39 -15.60 1.51
N TYR A 75 -2.39 -16.32 2.01
CA TYR A 75 -2.19 -17.36 3.02
C TYR A 75 -2.23 -18.74 2.36
N GLY A 76 -1.07 -19.38 2.29
CA GLY A 76 -0.90 -20.74 1.76
C GLY A 76 -1.00 -21.80 2.86
N LYS A 77 -0.76 -23.05 2.49
CA LYS A 77 -0.62 -24.17 3.43
C LYS A 77 0.75 -24.18 4.09
N GLN A 78 1.80 -23.81 3.35
CA GLN A 78 3.20 -23.89 3.82
C GLN A 78 3.69 -22.59 4.45
N ALA A 79 3.28 -21.46 3.87
CA ALA A 79 3.75 -20.14 4.22
C ALA A 79 2.68 -19.09 3.90
N TYR A 80 2.89 -17.87 4.37
CA TYR A 80 2.17 -16.70 3.85
C TYR A 80 3.09 -15.82 3.02
N TYR A 81 2.50 -15.07 2.09
CA TYR A 81 3.23 -14.30 1.11
C TYR A 81 2.79 -12.84 1.14
N GLN A 82 3.70 -11.92 0.83
CA GLN A 82 3.37 -10.52 0.60
C GLN A 82 3.74 -10.16 -0.83
N VAL A 83 2.77 -9.63 -1.57
CA VAL A 83 2.97 -9.15 -2.95
C VAL A 83 2.61 -7.68 -2.99
N PHE A 84 3.53 -6.86 -3.51
CA PHE A 84 3.30 -5.45 -3.74
C PHE A 84 2.94 -5.23 -5.22
N VAL A 85 1.79 -4.60 -5.47
CA VAL A 85 1.24 -4.41 -6.82
C VAL A 85 0.94 -2.93 -7.06
N THR A 86 1.35 -2.37 -8.18
CA THR A 86 1.02 -0.99 -8.56
C THR A 86 -0.48 -0.80 -8.86
N GLU A 87 -0.96 0.44 -8.98
CA GLU A 87 -2.37 0.70 -9.33
C GLU A 87 -2.76 0.19 -10.73
N ASP A 88 -1.80 0.05 -11.66
CA ASP A 88 -1.96 -0.53 -13.00
C ASP A 88 -1.71 -2.06 -13.04
N GLY A 89 -1.60 -2.71 -11.87
CA GLY A 89 -1.59 -4.18 -11.77
C GLY A 89 -0.22 -4.84 -11.95
N LYS A 90 0.87 -4.08 -12.01
CA LYS A 90 2.23 -4.62 -12.14
C LYS A 90 2.77 -5.09 -10.79
N ILE A 91 3.39 -6.26 -10.77
CA ILE A 91 4.09 -6.77 -9.59
C ILE A 91 5.38 -5.97 -9.38
N VAL A 92 5.53 -5.41 -8.18
CA VAL A 92 6.74 -4.68 -7.75
C VAL A 92 7.68 -5.62 -7.00
N SER A 93 7.15 -6.40 -6.08
CA SER A 93 7.90 -7.40 -5.33
C SER A 93 6.97 -8.48 -4.75
N SER A 94 7.57 -9.61 -4.39
CA SER A 94 6.89 -10.77 -3.81
C SER A 94 7.83 -11.47 -2.82
N GLU A 95 7.38 -11.65 -1.57
CA GLU A 95 8.16 -12.18 -0.45
C GLU A 95 7.42 -13.34 0.23
N ARG A 96 8.17 -14.35 0.71
CA ARG A 96 7.67 -15.52 1.44
C ARG A 96 7.99 -15.38 2.93
N PHE A 97 7.05 -15.78 3.77
CA PHE A 97 7.19 -15.82 5.21
C PHE A 97 6.65 -17.14 5.75
N ASP A 98 7.47 -17.90 6.45
CA ASP A 98 7.02 -19.15 7.04
C ASP A 98 6.10 -18.89 8.24
N TYR A 99 5.16 -19.80 8.45
CA TYR A 99 4.36 -19.81 9.68
C TYR A 99 5.25 -20.12 10.89
N LYS A 100 4.88 -19.58 12.06
CA LYS A 100 5.54 -19.89 13.33
C LYS A 100 5.01 -21.18 13.94
#